data_AF-A0A0F9P1P6-F1
#
_entry.id   AF-A0A0F9P1P6-F1
#
_cell.length_a   1.000
_cell.length_b   1.000
_cell.length_c   1.000
_cell.angle_alpha   90.00
_cell.angle_beta   90.00
_cell.angle_gamma   90.00
#
_symmetry.space_group_name_H-M   'P 1'
#
loop_
_entity.id
_entity.type
_entity.pdbx_description
1 polymer ?
#
loop_
_entity_poly.entity_id
_entity_poly.type
_entity_poly.pdbx_seq_one_letter_code
_entity_poly.pdbx_strand_id
1 'polypeptide(L)'
;MNVIVGESDVGKSSIVRAFTWLFTNRPVGNAFLTHGAKSTKVVLETDDHTITKTKGKGQNKYEIDGEVLKAIKQDVPEEIVNALSIKPEVSLMRQMDSPFLLSASSGEVARHLNKVASLQIIDNVLSRINSDRLQTTTAHQNAVEEVEQYKEELLRYGFLRDLEQQIGVAEATLQDAEDLQAGCNGLEGYISSIKGAETRKRQTISRKKLEQARAVIEEIEAGVKERGQLVRQTQGLYKLIEDIEDNVGKGQAALKSQEVLNAKYKKLMPRECPLCGRS
;
A
#
# COMPACT_ATOMS: atom_id res chain seq x y z
N MET A 1 44.29 74.59 24.37
CA MET A 1 43.08 75.21 23.77
C MET A 1 43.45 75.69 22.39
N ASN A 2 42.76 75.20 21.36
CA ASN A 2 43.02 75.58 19.97
C ASN A 2 41.84 76.42 19.47
N VAL A 3 42.14 77.53 18.79
CA VAL A 3 41.12 78.45 18.26
C VAL A 3 41.41 78.68 16.79
N ILE A 4 40.38 78.52 15.94
CA ILE A 4 40.46 78.75 14.49
C ILE A 4 39.76 80.07 14.19
N VAL A 5 40.52 81.06 13.72
CA VAL A 5 40.03 82.41 13.39
C VAL A 5 40.22 82.67 11.91
N GLY A 6 39.30 83.42 11.31
CA GLY A 6 39.33 83.82 9.91
C GLY A 6 38.04 84.51 9.50
N GLU A 7 38.01 85.09 8.31
CA GLU A 7 36.83 85.77 7.77
C GLU A 7 35.64 84.81 7.59
N SER A 8 34.43 85.36 7.52
CA SER A 8 33.24 84.56 7.22
C SER A 8 33.38 83.88 5.85
N ASP A 9 32.83 82.67 5.74
CA ASP A 9 32.82 81.87 4.50
C ASP A 9 34.17 81.36 3.97
N VAL A 10 35.25 81.44 4.76
CA VAL A 10 36.57 80.87 4.40
C VAL A 10 36.73 79.37 4.71
N GLY A 11 35.64 78.69 5.06
CA GLY A 11 35.66 77.23 5.30
C GLY A 11 35.95 76.78 6.74
N LYS A 12 35.91 77.66 7.74
CA LYS A 12 36.03 77.27 9.17
C LYS A 12 35.04 76.15 9.55
N SER A 13 33.77 76.31 9.16
CA SER A 13 32.73 75.31 9.40
C SER A 13 32.95 74.02 8.60
N SER A 14 33.72 74.06 7.50
CA SER A 14 34.04 72.87 6.70
C SER A 14 34.93 71.89 7.47
N ILE A 15 35.76 72.37 8.39
CA ILE A 15 36.58 71.52 9.27
C ILE A 15 35.67 70.70 10.21
N VAL A 16 34.73 71.36 10.88
CA VAL A 16 33.74 70.69 11.76
C VAL A 16 32.87 69.72 10.96
N ARG A 17 32.49 70.08 9.72
CA ARG A 17 31.75 69.20 8.81
C ARG A 17 32.57 67.97 8.39
N ALA A 18 33.87 68.11 8.17
CA ALA A 18 34.77 67.01 7.85
C ALA A 18 34.85 65.99 9.01
N PHE A 19 35.03 66.47 10.25
CA PHE A 19 34.95 65.63 11.45
C PHE A 19 33.60 64.95 11.59
N THR A 20 32.51 65.72 11.47
CA THR A 20 31.15 65.19 11.54
C THR A 20 30.94 64.07 10.52
N TRP A 21 31.42 64.28 9.29
CA TRP A 21 31.29 63.30 8.22
C TRP A 21 32.10 62.03 8.49
N LEU A 22 33.32 62.16 9.00
CA LEU A 22 34.16 61.03 9.38
C LEU A 22 33.49 60.20 10.49
N PHE A 23 32.93 60.83 11.53
CA PHE A 23 32.35 60.12 12.67
C PHE A 23 30.91 59.62 12.48
N THR A 24 30.18 60.10 11.47
CA THR A 24 28.75 59.75 11.31
C THR A 24 28.41 59.16 9.95
N ASN A 25 29.34 59.16 8.97
CA ASN A 25 29.08 58.82 7.57
C ASN A 25 27.92 59.65 6.96
N ARG A 26 27.62 60.83 7.52
CA ARG A 26 26.53 61.72 7.08
C ARG A 26 27.05 63.11 6.69
N PRO A 27 26.48 63.73 5.63
CA PRO A 27 25.37 63.23 4.81
C PRO A 27 25.79 62.12 3.83
N VAL A 28 24.84 61.26 3.43
CA VAL A 28 25.09 60.07 2.57
C VAL A 28 25.31 60.45 1.09
N GLY A 29 24.80 61.63 0.68
CA GLY A 29 24.87 62.15 -0.69
C GLY A 29 26.22 62.76 -1.07
N ASN A 30 26.24 63.62 -2.10
CA ASN A 30 27.45 64.26 -2.63
C ASN A 30 27.52 65.77 -2.34
N ALA A 31 26.60 66.30 -1.53
CA ALA A 31 26.45 67.75 -1.27
C ALA A 31 27.67 68.39 -0.60
N PHE A 32 28.57 67.60 -0.02
CA PHE A 32 29.80 68.05 0.62
C PHE A 32 31.04 67.95 -0.28
N LEU A 33 30.90 67.46 -1.52
CA LEU A 33 31.98 67.48 -2.50
C LEU A 33 32.18 68.91 -3.00
N THR A 34 33.43 69.34 -3.07
CA THR A 34 33.79 70.60 -3.74
C THR A 34 33.32 70.58 -5.20
N HIS A 35 32.80 71.71 -5.68
CA HIS A 35 32.32 71.82 -7.05
C HIS A 35 33.42 71.43 -8.05
N GLY A 36 33.10 70.51 -8.97
CA GLY A 36 34.05 69.96 -9.95
C GLY A 36 34.96 68.83 -9.44
N ALA A 37 34.98 68.52 -8.14
CA ALA A 37 35.79 67.44 -7.59
C ALA A 37 35.15 66.06 -7.81
N LYS A 38 35.97 65.06 -8.17
CA LYS A 38 35.52 63.67 -8.40
C LYS A 38 35.49 62.82 -7.11
N SER A 39 36.22 63.25 -6.09
CA SER A 39 36.35 62.56 -4.81
C SER A 39 36.75 63.53 -3.70
N THR A 40 36.49 63.13 -2.46
CA THR A 40 36.97 63.78 -1.23
C THR A 40 37.54 62.74 -0.28
N LYS A 41 38.50 63.19 0.54
CA LYS A 41 39.19 62.37 1.54
C LYS A 41 39.39 63.20 2.80
N VAL A 42 39.09 62.59 3.94
CA VAL A 42 39.43 63.12 5.27
C VAL A 42 40.35 62.10 5.94
N VAL A 43 41.47 62.58 6.47
CA VAL A 43 42.43 61.79 7.26
C VAL A 43 42.44 62.40 8.66
N LEU A 44 42.25 61.55 9.66
CA LEU A 44 42.35 61.90 11.07
C LEU A 44 43.45 61.05 11.69
N GLU A 45 44.48 61.71 12.20
CA GLU A 45 45.55 61.08 12.98
C GLU A 45 45.28 61.34 14.46
N THR A 46 45.19 60.27 15.24
CA THR A 46 45.20 60.30 16.70
C THR A 46 46.53 59.75 17.21
N ASP A 47 46.74 59.78 18.53
CA ASP A 47 47.95 59.22 19.14
C ASP A 47 48.11 57.71 18.86
N ASP A 48 46.99 57.00 18.70
CA ASP A 48 46.97 55.53 18.57
C ASP A 48 46.64 55.04 17.15
N HIS A 49 45.89 55.82 16.35
CA HIS A 49 45.33 55.35 15.07
C HIS A 49 45.31 56.42 13.98
N THR A 50 45.45 55.99 12.73
CA THR A 50 45.22 56.81 11.53
C THR A 50 43.97 56.35 10.80
N ILE A 51 42.95 57.21 10.76
CA ILE A 51 41.66 56.90 10.17
C ILE A 51 41.44 57.72 8.90
N THR A 52 41.21 57.04 7.79
CA THR A 52 40.95 57.67 6.51
C THR A 52 39.54 57.35 6.02
N LYS A 53 38.78 58.40 5.67
CA LYS A 53 37.47 58.28 5.03
C LYS A 53 37.54 58.87 3.63
N THR A 54 37.24 58.04 2.63
CA THR A 54 37.27 58.44 1.20
C THR A 54 35.90 58.24 0.55
N LYS A 55 35.43 59.23 -0.20
CA LYS A 55 34.21 59.17 -1.03
C LYS A 55 34.46 59.70 -2.43
N GLY A 56 34.01 58.97 -3.44
CA GLY A 56 34.08 59.34 -4.85
C GLY A 56 33.15 58.49 -5.71
N LYS A 57 33.25 58.61 -7.04
CA LYS A 57 32.46 57.80 -7.98
C LYS A 57 32.76 56.31 -7.79
N GLY A 58 31.83 55.57 -7.18
CA GLY A 58 31.98 54.13 -6.89
C GLY A 58 32.88 53.79 -5.70
N GLN A 59 33.32 54.79 -4.92
CA GLN A 59 34.16 54.58 -3.74
C GLN A 59 33.51 55.22 -2.51
N ASN A 60 33.28 54.43 -1.47
CA ASN A 60 32.91 54.91 -0.14
C ASN A 60 33.58 53.99 0.87
N LYS A 61 34.78 54.34 1.34
CA LYS A 61 35.61 53.48 2.17
C LYS A 61 36.13 54.17 3.42
N TYR A 62 36.28 53.39 4.48
CA TYR A 62 37.01 53.69 5.70
C TYR A 62 38.26 52.84 5.70
N GLU A 63 39.35 53.41 6.19
CA GLU A 63 40.62 52.75 6.41
C GLU A 63 41.08 53.09 7.82
N ILE A 64 41.62 52.11 8.53
CA ILE A 64 42.26 52.28 9.84
C ILE A 64 43.66 51.69 9.75
N ASP A 65 44.68 52.49 10.06
CA ASP A 65 46.11 52.10 10.02
C ASP A 65 46.55 51.46 8.70
N GLY A 66 45.94 51.90 7.59
CA GLY A 66 46.21 51.41 6.24
C GLY A 66 45.35 50.20 5.80
N GLU A 67 44.55 49.62 6.70
CA GLU A 67 43.65 48.51 6.38
C GLU A 67 42.27 49.00 5.92
N VAL A 68 41.82 48.54 4.75
CA VAL A 68 40.51 48.92 4.18
C VAL A 68 39.39 48.10 4.81
N LEU A 69 38.46 48.77 5.48
CA LEU A 69 37.29 48.15 6.08
C LEU A 69 36.24 47.82 4.99
N LYS A 70 35.92 46.54 4.83
CA LYS A 70 34.99 46.04 3.80
C LYS A 70 33.54 46.19 4.28
N ALA A 71 32.65 46.62 3.37
CA ALA A 71 31.20 46.75 3.56
C ALA A 71 30.70 47.93 4.42
N ILE A 72 30.87 49.15 3.91
CA ILE A 72 30.25 50.35 4.50
C ILE A 72 28.89 50.57 3.85
N LYS A 73 27.83 50.22 4.58
CA LYS A 73 26.45 50.59 4.22
C LYS A 73 26.18 52.05 4.62
N GLN A 74 25.16 52.29 5.43
CA GLN A 74 24.75 53.64 5.83
C GLN A 74 25.48 54.16 7.08
N ASP A 75 26.07 53.28 7.90
CA ASP A 75 26.71 53.65 9.16
C ASP A 75 28.24 53.47 9.15
N VAL A 76 28.88 53.97 10.21
CA VAL A 76 30.33 53.88 10.44
C VAL A 76 30.68 52.46 10.92
N PRO A 77 31.77 51.83 10.41
CA PRO A 77 32.22 50.52 10.89
C PRO A 77 32.50 50.50 12.39
N GLU A 78 32.19 49.38 13.06
CA GLU A 78 32.36 49.23 14.51
C GLU A 78 33.81 49.42 14.94
N GLU A 79 34.77 49.02 14.12
CA GLU A 79 36.20 49.18 14.36
C GLU A 79 36.57 50.66 14.51
N ILE A 80 36.01 51.53 13.67
CA ILE A 80 36.21 52.99 13.75
C ILE A 80 35.53 53.56 14.99
N VAL A 81 34.32 53.10 15.29
CA VAL A 81 33.56 53.55 16.48
C VAL A 81 34.31 53.20 17.76
N ASN A 82 34.86 51.99 17.85
CA ASN A 82 35.62 51.52 19.00
C ASN A 82 36.96 52.24 19.13
N ALA A 83 37.71 52.37 18.02
CA ALA A 83 39.02 53.04 17.99
C ALA A 83 38.93 54.51 18.42
N LEU A 84 37.89 55.23 17.99
CA LEU A 84 37.72 56.63 18.37
C LEU A 84 37.01 56.80 19.72
N SER A 85 36.06 55.93 20.05
CA SER A 85 35.20 56.05 21.24
C SER A 85 34.51 57.43 21.37
N ILE A 86 34.33 58.14 20.25
CA ILE A 86 33.67 59.45 20.20
C ILE A 86 32.18 59.25 19.96
N LYS A 87 31.33 59.85 20.79
CA LYS A 87 29.87 59.95 20.57
C LYS A 87 29.56 61.30 19.89
N PRO A 88 29.33 61.35 18.57
CA PRO A 88 29.29 62.62 17.83
C PRO A 88 28.18 63.57 18.29
N GLU A 89 27.09 63.02 18.82
CA GLU A 89 25.94 63.79 19.33
C GLU A 89 26.23 64.57 20.61
N VAL A 90 27.25 64.18 21.37
CA VAL A 90 27.65 64.85 22.63
C VAL A 90 28.96 65.61 22.45
N SER A 91 29.84 65.10 21.58
CA SER A 91 31.19 65.65 21.40
C SER A 91 31.29 66.74 20.34
N LEU A 92 30.28 66.94 19.50
CA LEU A 92 30.29 67.97 18.45
C LEU A 92 29.07 68.89 18.58
N MET A 93 29.31 70.20 18.49
CA MET A 93 28.27 71.22 18.37
C MET A 93 28.39 71.94 17.02
N ARG A 94 27.27 72.13 16.34
CA ARG A 94 27.19 72.88 15.07
C ARG A 94 26.86 74.34 15.34
N GLN A 95 27.11 75.18 14.33
CA GLN A 95 26.95 76.63 14.41
C GLN A 95 25.54 77.10 14.81
N MET A 96 24.50 76.35 14.41
CA MET A 96 23.09 76.68 14.68
C MET A 96 22.45 75.73 15.69
N ASP A 97 23.25 74.92 16.39
CA ASP A 97 22.71 74.07 17.45
C ASP A 97 22.28 74.95 18.63
N SER A 98 21.14 74.59 19.22
CA SER A 98 20.65 75.29 20.40
C SER A 98 21.65 75.16 21.56
N PRO A 99 21.74 76.15 22.47
CA PRO A 99 22.59 76.04 23.64
C PRO A 99 22.35 74.73 24.39
N PHE A 100 23.43 73.96 24.61
CA PHE A 100 23.38 72.59 25.10
C PHE A 100 22.50 72.46 26.36
N LEU A 101 21.42 71.68 26.25
CA LEU A 101 20.41 71.41 27.29
C LEU A 101 19.66 72.61 27.88
N LEU A 102 20.12 73.85 27.66
CA LEU A 102 19.49 75.05 28.24
C LEU A 102 18.12 75.35 27.62
N SER A 103 17.89 74.94 26.37
CA SER A 103 16.60 75.09 25.69
C SER A 103 15.77 73.80 25.64
N ALA A 104 16.28 72.70 26.20
CA ALA A 104 15.63 71.40 26.11
C ALA A 104 14.53 71.27 27.17
N SER A 105 13.45 70.57 26.84
CA SER A 105 12.43 70.22 27.84
C SER A 105 12.97 69.26 28.90
N SER A 106 12.36 69.21 30.08
CA SER A 106 12.76 68.29 31.16
C SER A 106 12.84 66.82 30.70
N GLY A 107 11.91 66.38 29.84
CA GLY A 107 11.92 65.04 29.25
C GLY A 107 13.03 64.80 28.22
N GLU A 108 13.45 65.83 27.49
CA GLU A 108 14.60 65.74 26.58
C GLU A 108 15.93 65.74 27.35
N VAL A 109 16.04 66.55 28.41
CA VAL A 109 17.19 66.51 29.32
C VAL A 109 17.34 65.13 29.95
N ALA A 110 16.25 64.55 30.47
CA ALA A 110 16.27 63.19 31.02
C ALA A 110 16.70 62.14 29.99
N ARG A 111 16.17 62.21 28.76
CA ARG A 111 16.59 61.30 27.67
C ARG A 111 18.06 61.47 27.31
N HIS A 112 18.56 62.71 27.27
CA HIS A 112 19.96 62.99 26.98
C HIS A 112 20.88 62.42 28.07
N LEU A 113 20.54 62.65 29.34
CA LEU A 113 21.27 62.08 30.49
C LEU A 113 21.24 60.55 30.50
N ASN A 114 20.08 59.94 30.22
CA ASN A 114 19.96 58.48 30.10
C ASN A 114 20.85 57.92 28.98
N LYS A 115 20.99 58.64 27.86
CA LYS A 115 21.85 58.24 26.74
C LYS A 115 23.34 58.35 27.10
N VAL A 116 23.74 59.39 27.82
CA VAL A 116 25.12 59.55 28.33
C VAL A 116 25.44 58.45 29.35
N ALA A 117 24.53 58.19 30.28
CA ALA A 117 24.64 57.15 31.30
C ALA A 117 24.43 55.72 30.76
N SER A 118 24.15 55.55 29.46
CA SER A 118 23.90 54.27 28.80
C SER A 118 22.76 53.44 29.44
N LEU A 119 21.79 54.10 30.07
CA LEU A 119 20.62 53.47 30.71
C LEU A 119 19.55 53.02 29.70
N GLN A 120 19.73 53.31 28.40
CA GLN A 120 18.84 52.90 27.32
C GLN A 120 18.65 51.38 27.23
N ILE A 121 19.60 50.60 27.75
CA ILE A 121 19.48 49.15 27.84
C ILE A 121 18.28 48.74 28.69
N ILE A 122 17.98 49.48 29.76
CA ILE A 122 16.84 49.20 30.65
C ILE A 122 15.54 49.40 29.89
N ASP A 123 15.41 50.53 29.18
CA ASP A 123 14.22 50.83 28.38
C ASP A 123 13.98 49.78 27.29
N ASN A 124 15.04 49.35 26.60
CA ASN A 124 14.96 48.31 25.56
C ASN A 124 14.54 46.95 26.14
N VAL A 125 15.10 46.57 27.30
CA VAL A 125 14.76 45.33 28.00
C VAL A 125 13.30 45.36 28.45
N LEU A 126 12.85 46.45 29.06
CA LEU A 126 11.45 46.61 29.49
C LEU A 126 10.48 46.56 28.30
N SER A 127 10.83 47.17 27.17
CA SER A 127 10.00 47.09 25.96
C SER A 127 9.90 45.65 25.45
N ARG A 128 11.01 44.91 25.39
CA ARG A 128 11.02 43.51 24.95
C ARG A 128 10.21 42.60 25.87
N ILE A 129 10.42 42.73 27.18
CA ILE A 129 9.66 41.96 28.19
C ILE A 129 8.15 42.20 28.03
N ASN A 130 7.73 43.45 27.80
CA ASN A 130 6.33 43.75 27.60
C ASN A 130 5.76 43.14 26.30
N SER A 131 6.53 43.17 25.21
CA SER A 131 6.15 42.51 23.96
C SER A 131 6.02 40.99 24.15
N ASP A 132 7.00 40.35 24.78
CA ASP A 132 7.01 38.91 25.02
C ASP A 132 5.85 38.48 25.93
N ARG A 133 5.58 39.27 26.98
CA ARG A 133 4.43 39.06 27.87
C ARG A 133 3.12 39.08 27.08
N LEU A 134 2.93 40.09 26.23
CA LEU A 134 1.70 40.21 25.45
C LEU A 134 1.53 39.03 24.49
N GLN A 135 2.59 38.64 23.77
CA GLN A 135 2.55 37.50 22.86
C GLN A 135 2.23 36.19 23.60
N THR A 136 2.86 35.96 24.74
CA THR A 136 2.64 34.76 25.54
C THR A 136 1.21 34.68 26.07
N THR A 137 0.67 35.80 26.55
CA THR A 137 -0.72 35.87 27.02
C THR A 137 -1.70 35.56 25.89
N THR A 138 -1.52 36.13 24.71
CA THR A 138 -2.40 35.86 23.55
C THR A 138 -2.30 34.40 23.11
N ALA A 139 -1.08 33.84 23.03
CA ALA A 139 -0.88 32.44 22.67
C ALA A 139 -1.56 31.49 23.67
N HIS A 140 -1.45 31.78 24.97
CA HIS A 140 -2.13 31.01 26.00
C HIS A 140 -3.65 31.07 25.84
N GLN A 141 -4.22 32.26 25.60
CA GLN A 141 -5.66 32.43 25.41
C GLN A 141 -6.17 31.59 24.24
N ASN A 142 -5.48 31.64 23.09
CA ASN A 142 -5.83 30.85 21.91
C ASN A 142 -5.75 29.34 22.18
N ALA A 143 -4.70 28.88 22.86
CA ALA A 143 -4.55 27.46 23.20
C ALA A 143 -5.67 26.96 24.13
N VAL A 144 -6.13 27.79 25.07
CA VAL A 144 -7.29 27.47 25.91
C VAL A 144 -8.56 27.33 25.07
N GLU A 145 -8.79 28.24 24.13
CA GLU A 145 -9.94 28.18 23.22
C GLU A 145 -9.90 26.94 22.31
N GLU A 146 -8.73 26.60 21.75
CA GLU A 146 -8.53 25.38 20.95
C GLU A 146 -8.82 24.11 21.75
N VAL A 147 -8.36 24.04 23.00
CA VAL A 147 -8.63 22.88 23.87
C VAL A 147 -10.13 22.69 24.09
N GLU A 148 -10.88 23.77 24.34
CA GLU A 148 -12.34 23.67 24.50
C GLU A 148 -13.03 23.27 23.19
N GLN A 149 -12.60 23.80 22.04
CA GLN A 149 -13.11 23.38 20.73
C GLN A 149 -12.85 21.90 20.47
N TYR A 150 -11.64 21.40 20.72
CA TYR A 150 -11.31 19.98 20.53
C TYR A 150 -12.07 19.07 21.49
N LYS A 151 -12.36 19.51 22.72
CA LYS A 151 -13.23 18.76 23.64
C LYS A 151 -14.65 18.65 23.08
N GLU A 152 -15.20 19.74 22.54
CA GLU A 152 -16.52 19.73 21.89
C GLU A 152 -16.54 18.84 20.65
N GLU A 153 -15.49 18.86 19.82
CA GLU A 153 -15.36 17.97 18.67
C GLU A 153 -15.26 16.50 19.09
N LEU A 154 -14.51 16.20 20.16
CA LEU A 154 -14.37 14.83 20.68
C LEU A 154 -15.71 14.23 21.11
N LEU A 155 -16.60 15.07 21.69
CA LEU A 155 -17.96 14.64 22.05
C LEU A 155 -18.76 14.17 20.82
N ARG A 156 -18.52 14.76 19.64
CA ARG A 156 -19.19 14.33 18.40
C ARG A 156 -18.83 12.91 18.01
N TYR A 157 -17.66 12.41 18.41
CA TYR A 157 -17.19 11.06 18.11
C TYR A 157 -17.50 10.04 19.21
N GLY A 158 -18.34 10.38 20.20
CA GLY A 158 -18.71 9.46 21.28
C GLY A 158 -19.33 8.14 20.79
N PHE A 159 -20.02 8.16 19.66
CA PHE A 159 -20.67 7.00 19.05
C PHE A 159 -19.69 5.96 18.45
N LEU A 160 -18.41 6.29 18.30
CA LEU A 160 -17.42 5.36 17.73
C LEU A 160 -17.25 4.10 18.57
N ARG A 161 -17.36 4.20 19.90
CA ARG A 161 -17.29 3.03 20.80
C ARG A 161 -18.45 2.08 20.58
N ASP A 162 -19.65 2.62 20.39
CA ASP A 162 -20.84 1.80 20.13
C ASP A 162 -20.75 1.14 18.75
N LEU A 163 -20.22 1.85 17.74
CA LEU A 163 -19.94 1.28 16.42
C LEU A 163 -18.90 0.15 16.48
N GLU A 164 -17.82 0.33 17.24
CA GLU A 164 -16.80 -0.71 17.43
C GLU A 164 -17.41 -1.99 18.04
N GLN A 165 -18.29 -1.84 19.03
CA GLN A 165 -19.03 -2.97 19.59
C GLN A 165 -19.96 -3.62 18.58
N GLN A 166 -20.70 -2.84 17.78
CA GLN A 166 -21.60 -3.38 16.76
C GLN A 166 -20.84 -4.13 15.66
N ILE A 167 -19.69 -3.62 15.23
CA ILE A 167 -18.82 -4.29 14.26
C ILE A 167 -18.32 -5.62 14.81
N GLY A 168 -17.86 -5.66 16.07
CA GLY A 168 -17.42 -6.91 16.69
C GLY A 168 -18.51 -7.98 16.75
N VAL A 169 -19.76 -7.60 17.02
CA VAL A 169 -20.90 -8.54 16.97
C VAL A 169 -21.19 -9.00 15.55
N ALA A 170 -21.12 -8.10 14.57
CA ALA A 170 -21.34 -8.43 13.16
C ALA A 170 -20.26 -9.39 12.63
N GLU A 171 -18.99 -9.16 12.99
CA GLU A 171 -17.86 -10.03 12.63
C GLU A 171 -18.00 -11.43 13.24
N ALA A 172 -18.37 -11.53 14.53
CA ALA A 172 -18.63 -12.82 15.16
C ALA A 172 -19.76 -13.58 14.47
N THR A 173 -20.85 -12.89 14.11
CA THR A 173 -21.99 -13.48 13.40
C THR A 173 -21.61 -13.95 11.99
N LEU A 174 -20.74 -13.20 11.31
CA LEU A 174 -20.19 -13.57 10.01
C LEU A 174 -19.34 -14.83 10.10
N GLN A 175 -18.47 -14.91 11.11
CA GLN A 175 -17.64 -16.10 11.35
C GLN A 175 -18.51 -17.34 11.61
N ASP A 176 -19.54 -17.21 12.44
CA ASP A 176 -20.50 -18.31 12.71
C ASP A 176 -21.21 -18.76 11.42
N ALA A 177 -21.58 -17.82 10.54
CA ALA A 177 -22.23 -18.13 9.27
C ALA A 177 -21.27 -18.85 8.29
N GLU A 178 -20.00 -18.45 8.23
CA GLU A 178 -18.97 -19.13 7.44
C GLU A 178 -18.73 -20.56 7.92
N ASP A 179 -18.66 -20.76 9.24
CA ASP A 179 -18.50 -22.08 9.86
C ASP A 179 -19.72 -22.99 9.56
N LEU A 180 -20.94 -22.45 9.66
CA LEU A 180 -22.15 -23.17 9.26
C LEU A 180 -22.13 -23.53 7.77
N GLN A 181 -21.73 -22.61 6.90
CA GLN A 181 -21.65 -22.84 5.46
C GLN A 181 -20.63 -23.93 5.13
N ALA A 182 -19.48 -23.93 5.79
CA ALA A 182 -18.48 -24.99 5.68
C ALA A 182 -19.05 -26.34 6.14
N GLY A 183 -19.81 -26.35 7.23
CA GLY A 183 -20.55 -27.52 7.72
C GLY A 183 -21.55 -28.07 6.70
N CYS A 184 -22.37 -27.20 6.10
CA CYS A 184 -23.31 -27.56 5.04
C CYS A 184 -22.61 -28.17 3.81
N ASN A 185 -21.52 -27.54 3.35
CA ASN A 185 -20.73 -28.04 2.22
C ASN A 185 -20.14 -29.44 2.54
N GLY A 186 -19.70 -29.65 3.79
CA GLY A 186 -19.24 -30.96 4.26
C GLY A 186 -20.36 -32.02 4.23
N LEU A 187 -21.55 -31.67 4.71
CA LEU A 187 -22.73 -32.54 4.67
C LEU A 187 -23.14 -32.89 3.24
N GLU A 188 -23.11 -31.92 2.31
CA GLU A 188 -23.33 -32.19 0.88
C GLU A 188 -22.29 -33.17 0.32
N GLY A 189 -21.03 -33.03 0.73
CA GLY A 189 -19.96 -34.00 0.43
C GLY A 189 -20.29 -35.41 0.92
N TYR A 190 -20.77 -35.56 2.16
CA TYR A 190 -21.19 -36.85 2.70
C TYR A 190 -22.42 -37.42 1.96
N ILE A 191 -23.42 -36.58 1.65
CA ILE A 191 -24.62 -37.00 0.91
C ILE A 191 -24.24 -37.50 -0.50
N SER A 192 -23.35 -36.79 -1.20
CA SER A 192 -22.88 -37.22 -2.52
C SER A 192 -22.12 -38.55 -2.45
N SER A 193 -21.30 -38.74 -1.41
CA SER A 193 -20.58 -39.98 -1.14
C SER A 193 -21.52 -41.15 -0.84
N ILE A 194 -22.57 -40.92 -0.04
CA ILE A 194 -23.61 -41.91 0.26
C ILE A 194 -24.39 -42.28 -1.00
N LYS A 195 -24.86 -41.29 -1.77
CA LYS A 195 -25.54 -41.52 -3.06
C LYS A 195 -24.67 -42.34 -4.02
N GLY A 196 -23.38 -42.03 -4.10
CA GLY A 196 -22.41 -42.79 -4.90
C GLY A 196 -22.21 -44.22 -4.40
N ALA A 197 -22.16 -44.43 -3.08
CA ALA A 197 -22.10 -45.76 -2.49
C ALA A 197 -23.37 -46.58 -2.75
N GLU A 198 -24.54 -45.97 -2.68
CA GLU A 198 -25.81 -46.62 -3.02
C GLU A 198 -25.87 -47.00 -4.50
N THR A 199 -25.42 -46.13 -5.42
CA THR A 199 -25.39 -46.46 -6.86
C THR A 199 -24.46 -47.63 -7.12
N ARG A 200 -23.25 -47.63 -6.51
CA ARG A 200 -22.32 -48.76 -6.60
C ARG A 200 -22.92 -50.04 -6.05
N LYS A 201 -23.57 -50.01 -4.89
CA LYS A 201 -24.25 -51.17 -4.30
C LYS A 201 -25.35 -51.70 -5.24
N ARG A 202 -26.15 -50.82 -5.84
CA ARG A 202 -27.21 -51.18 -6.78
C ARG A 202 -26.65 -51.83 -8.05
N GLN A 203 -25.58 -51.28 -8.61
CA GLN A 203 -24.88 -51.86 -9.77
C GLN A 203 -24.28 -53.22 -9.45
N THR A 204 -23.65 -53.40 -8.29
CA THR A 204 -23.09 -54.69 -7.86
C THR A 204 -24.19 -55.76 -7.68
N ILE A 205 -25.34 -55.41 -7.09
CA ILE A 205 -26.48 -56.32 -6.96
C ILE A 205 -27.01 -56.73 -8.35
N SER A 206 -27.17 -55.79 -9.27
CA SER A 206 -27.61 -56.08 -10.65
C SER A 206 -26.62 -56.97 -11.39
N ARG A 207 -25.31 -56.75 -11.23
CA ARG A 207 -24.26 -57.60 -11.81
C ARG A 207 -24.30 -59.03 -11.26
N LYS A 208 -24.46 -59.18 -9.94
CA LYS A 208 -24.54 -60.49 -9.28
C LYS A 208 -25.78 -61.29 -9.72
N LYS A 209 -26.92 -60.61 -9.93
CA LYS A 209 -28.13 -61.21 -10.51
C LYS A 209 -27.92 -61.65 -11.97
N LEU A 210 -27.20 -60.87 -12.77
CA LEU A 210 -26.86 -61.22 -14.15
C LEU A 210 -25.92 -62.43 -14.22
N GLU A 211 -24.94 -62.53 -13.32
CA GLU A 211 -24.06 -63.72 -13.21
C GLU A 211 -24.85 -64.98 -12.82
N GLN A 212 -25.76 -64.88 -11.84
CA GLN A 212 -26.62 -66.00 -11.47
C GLN A 212 -27.54 -66.43 -12.61
N ALA A 213 -28.13 -65.49 -13.34
CA ALA A 213 -28.95 -65.79 -14.52
C ALA A 213 -28.13 -66.46 -15.64
N ARG A 214 -26.88 -66.02 -15.87
CA ARG A 214 -25.97 -66.65 -16.82
C ARG A 214 -25.67 -68.10 -16.47
N ALA A 215 -25.38 -68.40 -15.20
CA ALA A 215 -25.10 -69.76 -14.75
C ALA A 215 -26.29 -70.71 -15.00
N VAL A 216 -27.52 -70.25 -14.75
CA VAL A 216 -28.74 -71.02 -15.01
C VAL A 216 -28.96 -71.23 -16.51
N ILE A 217 -28.68 -70.22 -17.34
CA ILE A 217 -28.77 -70.34 -18.80
C ILE A 217 -27.77 -71.38 -19.33
N GLU A 218 -26.52 -71.36 -18.86
CA GLU A 218 -25.51 -72.36 -19.26
C GLU A 218 -25.93 -73.79 -18.87
N GLU A 219 -26.55 -73.97 -17.71
CA GLU A 219 -27.07 -75.26 -17.25
C GLU A 219 -28.24 -75.76 -18.11
N ILE A 220 -29.16 -74.85 -18.49
CA ILE A 220 -30.26 -75.16 -19.41
C ILE A 220 -29.73 -75.51 -20.80
N GLU A 221 -28.77 -74.74 -21.33
CA GLU A 221 -28.15 -75.02 -22.64
C GLU A 221 -27.46 -76.39 -22.67
N ALA A 222 -26.77 -76.77 -21.59
CA ALA A 222 -26.19 -78.10 -21.43
C ALA A 222 -27.27 -79.19 -21.45
N GLY A 223 -28.36 -79.01 -20.69
CA GLY A 223 -29.48 -79.95 -20.67
C GLY A 223 -30.20 -80.08 -22.02
N VAL A 224 -30.34 -78.98 -22.78
CA VAL A 224 -30.91 -79.00 -24.13
C VAL A 224 -30.02 -79.79 -25.10
N LYS A 225 -28.69 -79.63 -25.01
CA LYS A 225 -27.74 -80.43 -25.81
C LYS A 225 -27.86 -81.92 -25.51
N GLU A 226 -27.91 -82.28 -24.22
CA GLU A 226 -28.03 -83.68 -23.78
C GLU A 226 -29.36 -84.30 -24.23
N ARG A 227 -30.47 -83.58 -24.05
CA ARG A 227 -31.79 -83.99 -24.56
C ARG A 227 -31.78 -84.16 -26.09
N GLY A 228 -31.08 -83.28 -26.81
CA GLY A 228 -30.91 -83.41 -28.26
C GLY A 228 -30.11 -84.64 -28.69
N GLN A 229 -29.14 -85.09 -27.88
CA GLN A 229 -28.42 -86.35 -28.12
C GLN A 229 -29.34 -87.55 -27.86
N LEU A 230 -30.09 -87.54 -26.76
CA LEU A 230 -31.04 -88.59 -26.43
C LEU A 230 -32.12 -88.72 -27.51
N VAL A 231 -32.69 -87.61 -28.00
CA VAL A 231 -33.68 -87.65 -29.09
C VAL A 231 -33.09 -88.28 -30.35
N ARG A 232 -31.84 -87.95 -30.72
CA ARG A 232 -31.16 -88.59 -31.87
C ARG A 232 -30.98 -90.09 -31.67
N GLN A 233 -30.59 -90.52 -30.46
CA GLN A 233 -30.48 -91.94 -30.13
C GLN A 233 -31.85 -92.63 -30.22
N THR A 234 -32.91 -91.97 -29.73
CA THR A 234 -34.28 -92.52 -29.77
C THR A 234 -34.79 -92.65 -31.20
N GLN A 235 -34.54 -91.64 -32.06
CA GLN A 235 -34.85 -91.72 -33.49
C GLN A 235 -34.07 -92.83 -34.21
N GLY A 236 -32.81 -93.05 -33.82
CA GLY A 236 -32.01 -94.18 -34.31
C GLY A 236 -32.61 -95.53 -33.93
N LEU A 237 -33.09 -95.67 -32.68
CA LEU A 237 -33.77 -96.87 -32.21
C LEU A 237 -35.10 -97.10 -32.94
N TYR A 238 -35.90 -96.05 -33.17
CA TYR A 238 -37.14 -96.18 -33.95
C TYR A 238 -36.90 -96.67 -35.38
N LYS A 239 -35.86 -96.18 -36.06
CA LYS A 239 -35.46 -96.71 -37.39
C LYS A 239 -35.07 -98.19 -37.33
N LEU A 240 -34.34 -98.59 -36.29
CA LEU A 240 -33.97 -99.98 -36.06
C LEU A 240 -35.20 -100.87 -35.83
N ILE A 241 -36.20 -100.39 -35.11
CA ILE A 241 -37.47 -101.09 -34.92
C ILE A 241 -38.21 -101.23 -36.25
N GLU A 242 -38.28 -100.16 -37.03
CA GLU A 242 -38.90 -100.17 -38.36
C GLU A 242 -38.19 -101.18 -39.29
N ASP A 243 -36.86 -101.21 -39.30
CA ASP A 243 -36.07 -102.21 -40.04
C ASP A 243 -36.32 -103.64 -39.56
N ILE A 244 -36.53 -103.86 -38.25
CA ILE A 244 -36.86 -105.18 -37.69
C ILE A 244 -38.27 -105.59 -38.11
N GLU A 245 -39.25 -104.70 -38.01
CA GLU A 245 -40.64 -104.96 -38.44
C GLU A 245 -40.71 -105.31 -39.93
N ASP A 246 -39.97 -104.58 -40.75
CA ASP A 246 -39.87 -104.81 -42.19
C ASP A 246 -39.24 -106.18 -42.51
N ASN A 247 -38.23 -106.59 -41.73
CA ASN A 247 -37.61 -107.91 -41.81
C ASN A 247 -38.53 -109.04 -41.31
N VAL A 248 -39.30 -108.81 -40.25
CA VAL A 248 -40.32 -109.77 -39.77
C VAL A 248 -41.42 -109.95 -40.82
N GLY A 249 -41.85 -108.87 -41.48
CA GLY A 249 -42.80 -108.91 -42.60
C GLY A 249 -42.27 -109.75 -43.76
N LYS A 250 -41.01 -109.56 -44.15
CA LYS A 250 -40.32 -110.38 -45.16
C LYS A 250 -40.22 -111.86 -44.74
N GLY A 251 -39.94 -112.12 -43.46
CA GLY A 251 -39.90 -113.48 -42.89
C GLY A 251 -41.27 -114.18 -42.88
N GLN A 252 -42.35 -113.47 -42.54
CA GLN A 252 -43.72 -114.02 -42.58
C GLN A 252 -44.19 -114.29 -44.02
N ALA A 253 -43.82 -113.44 -44.98
CA ALA A 253 -44.06 -113.68 -46.40
C ALA A 253 -43.30 -114.93 -46.90
N ALA A 254 -42.06 -115.13 -46.46
CA ALA A 254 -41.29 -116.33 -46.76
C ALA A 254 -41.95 -117.60 -46.18
N LEU A 255 -42.44 -117.55 -44.94
CA LEU A 255 -43.19 -118.64 -44.29
C LEU A 255 -44.47 -119.02 -45.07
N LYS A 256 -45.28 -118.03 -45.47
CA LYS A 256 -46.46 -118.28 -46.33
C LYS A 256 -46.07 -118.88 -47.67
N SER A 257 -44.97 -118.44 -48.28
CA SER A 257 -44.47 -119.03 -49.53
C SER A 257 -44.03 -120.49 -49.34
N GLN A 258 -43.46 -120.82 -48.18
CA GLN A 258 -43.04 -122.17 -47.82
C GLN A 258 -44.25 -123.08 -47.51
N GLU A 259 -45.30 -122.58 -46.85
CA GLU A 259 -46.56 -123.30 -46.65
C GLU A 259 -47.26 -123.60 -47.97
N VAL A 260 -47.29 -122.63 -48.90
CA VAL A 260 -47.81 -122.83 -50.26
C VAL A 260 -46.98 -123.86 -51.03
N LEU A 261 -45.65 -123.82 -50.93
CA LEU A 261 -44.77 -124.83 -51.54
C LEU A 261 -44.97 -126.22 -50.91
N ASN A 262 -45.12 -126.33 -49.60
CA ASN A 262 -45.39 -127.59 -48.91
C ASN A 262 -46.77 -128.17 -49.26
N ALA A 263 -47.79 -127.31 -49.40
CA ALA A 263 -49.11 -127.72 -49.89
C ALA A 263 -49.05 -128.19 -51.35
N LYS A 264 -48.20 -127.57 -52.18
CA LYS A 264 -47.93 -127.99 -53.56
C LYS A 264 -47.16 -129.32 -53.60
N TYR A 265 -46.18 -129.51 -52.71
CA TYR A 265 -45.41 -130.75 -52.56
C TYR A 265 -46.30 -131.93 -52.12
N LYS A 266 -47.20 -131.71 -51.14
CA LYS A 266 -48.19 -132.72 -50.72
C LYS A 266 -49.21 -133.10 -51.79
N LYS A 267 -49.54 -132.20 -52.73
CA LYS A 267 -50.44 -132.48 -53.87
C LYS A 267 -49.75 -133.20 -55.04
N LEU A 268 -48.43 -133.10 -55.15
CA LEU A 268 -47.64 -133.67 -56.24
C LEU A 268 -47.04 -135.04 -55.91
N MET A 269 -47.21 -135.56 -54.69
CA MET A 269 -46.79 -136.92 -54.33
C MET A 269 -47.97 -137.90 -54.24
N PRO A 270 -48.01 -138.92 -55.12
CA PRO A 270 -48.93 -140.05 -55.00
C PRO A 270 -48.60 -140.91 -53.77
N ARG A 271 -49.60 -141.63 -53.25
CA ARG A 271 -49.49 -142.54 -52.10
C ARG A 271 -48.57 -143.76 -52.32
N GLU A 272 -47.96 -143.89 -53.49
CA GLU A 272 -47.06 -144.99 -53.84
C GLU A 272 -45.86 -144.44 -54.63
N CYS A 273 -44.65 -144.75 -54.14
CA CYS A 273 -43.39 -144.26 -54.71
C CYS A 273 -43.01 -145.04 -55.99
N PRO A 274 -42.85 -144.36 -57.15
CA PRO A 274 -42.58 -145.01 -58.43
C PRO A 274 -41.15 -145.58 -58.59
N LEU A 275 -40.32 -145.54 -57.54
CA LEU A 275 -38.94 -146.04 -57.58
C LEU A 275 -38.63 -147.15 -56.56
N CYS A 276 -39.52 -147.46 -55.60
CA CYS A 276 -39.22 -148.48 -54.58
C CYS A 276 -40.41 -149.31 -54.05
N GLY A 277 -41.63 -149.13 -54.56
CA GLY A 277 -42.70 -150.16 -54.47
C GLY A 277 -43.15 -150.57 -53.06
N ARG A 278 -43.12 -149.67 -52.08
CA ARG A 278 -43.81 -149.82 -50.79
C ARG A 278 -44.59 -148.55 -50.47
N SER A 279 -45.73 -148.75 -49.81
CA SER A 279 -46.62 -147.71 -49.27
C SER A 279 -45.92 -146.77 -48.30
#